data_AF-A0A2M7J3G8-F1
#
_entry.id   AF-A0A2M7J3G8-F1
#
_cell.length_a   1.000
_cell.length_b   1.000
_cell.length_c   1.000
_cell.angle_alpha   90.00
_cell.angle_beta   90.00
_cell.angle_gamma   90.00
#
_symmetry.space_group_name_H-M   'P 1'
#
loop_
_entity.id
_entity.type
_entity.pdbx_description
1 polymer ?
#
loop_
_entity_poly.entity_id
_entity_poly.type
_entity_poly.pdbx_seq_one_letter_code
_entity_poly.pdbx_strand_id
1 'polypeptide(L)'
;MLKTSEQTLDPADWQDFRQQGHAMLDDMFDYIENLRDRPVWQAASDETRQVFRQPLPVQAGDLGAAHETFMREVLPYAIGNAHPGFMGWVHGGGTPVGMLAEMLAAGLNANLGGRNQMPVEVERQMVRWVRELFGFPE
;
A
#
# COMPACT_ATOMS: atom_id res chain seq x y z
N MET A 1 -16.71 -2.51 -30.72
CA MET A 1 -16.42 -1.96 -29.38
C MET A 1 -17.74 -1.73 -28.68
N LEU A 2 -17.92 -2.28 -27.48
CA LEU A 2 -19.10 -2.00 -26.65
C LEU A 2 -19.07 -0.53 -26.23
N LYS A 3 -20.19 0.18 -26.34
CA LYS A 3 -20.34 1.52 -25.77
C LYS A 3 -20.45 1.36 -24.25
N THR A 4 -19.41 1.77 -23.52
CA THR A 4 -19.44 1.86 -22.06
C THR A 4 -20.33 3.03 -21.63
N SER A 5 -21.07 2.83 -20.54
CA SER A 5 -21.93 3.85 -19.92
C SER A 5 -21.09 5.02 -19.39
N GLU A 6 -21.66 6.23 -19.37
CA GLU A 6 -21.00 7.44 -18.81
C GLU A 6 -20.84 7.38 -17.28
N GLN A 7 -21.51 6.45 -16.60
CA GLN A 7 -21.29 6.18 -15.17
C GLN A 7 -20.19 5.13 -15.02
N THR A 8 -18.97 5.58 -14.79
CA THR A 8 -17.79 4.75 -14.51
C THR A 8 -17.27 5.01 -13.11
N LEU A 9 -16.36 4.16 -12.62
CA LEU A 9 -15.57 4.42 -11.42
C LEU A 9 -14.21 5.05 -11.75
N ASP A 10 -14.01 5.43 -13.01
CA ASP A 10 -12.75 6.02 -13.46
C ASP A 10 -12.65 7.46 -12.95
N PRO A 11 -11.43 7.97 -12.71
CA PRO A 11 -11.22 9.37 -12.43
C PRO A 11 -11.80 10.25 -13.55
N ALA A 12 -12.44 11.35 -13.17
CA ALA A 12 -12.91 12.35 -14.13
C ALA A 12 -11.73 13.02 -14.88
N ASP A 13 -10.58 13.15 -14.22
CA ASP A 13 -9.33 13.66 -14.78
C ASP A 13 -8.15 12.73 -14.43
N TRP A 14 -7.61 12.06 -15.45
CA TRP A 14 -6.47 11.15 -15.30
C TRP A 14 -5.14 11.85 -15.07
N GLN A 15 -4.99 13.11 -15.51
CA GLN A 15 -3.77 13.87 -15.30
C GLN A 15 -3.67 14.30 -13.84
N ASP A 16 -4.75 14.85 -13.29
CA ASP A 16 -4.84 15.21 -11.87
C ASP A 16 -4.68 13.98 -10.96
N PHE A 17 -5.39 12.89 -11.28
CA PHE A 17 -5.26 11.63 -10.55
C PHE A 17 -3.82 11.08 -10.55
N ARG A 18 -3.14 11.16 -11.70
CA ARG A 18 -1.72 10.77 -11.81
C ARG A 18 -0.83 11.67 -10.96
N GLN A 19 -1.06 12.97 -10.98
CA GLN A 19 -0.28 13.93 -10.19
C GLN A 19 -0.45 13.65 -8.69
N GLN A 20 -1.68 13.41 -8.23
CA GLN A 20 -1.95 13.02 -6.85
C GLN A 20 -1.29 11.68 -6.50
N GLY A 21 -1.34 10.69 -7.39
CA GLY A 21 -0.67 9.40 -7.20
C GLY A 21 0.86 9.51 -7.09
N HIS A 22 1.49 10.41 -7.85
CA HIS A 22 2.92 10.71 -7.71
C HIS A 22 3.23 11.36 -6.35
N ALA A 23 2.42 12.33 -5.91
CA ALA A 23 2.60 12.95 -4.60
C ALA A 23 2.50 11.92 -3.46
N MET A 24 1.54 10.99 -3.53
CA MET A 24 1.43 9.88 -2.56
C MET A 24 2.65 8.97 -2.56
N LEU A 25 3.23 8.70 -3.73
CA LEU A 25 4.41 7.86 -3.85
C LEU A 25 5.65 8.56 -3.27
N ASP A 26 5.83 9.84 -3.60
CA ASP A 26 6.93 10.67 -3.10
C ASP A 26 6.88 10.80 -1.58
N ASP A 27 5.69 11.08 -1.00
CA ASP A 27 5.50 11.15 0.45
C ASP A 27 5.85 9.83 1.18
N MET A 28 5.58 8.68 0.55
CA MET A 28 5.96 7.38 1.10
C MET A 28 7.46 7.11 0.98
N PHE A 29 8.11 7.56 -0.10
CA PHE A 29 9.56 7.51 -0.19
C PHE A 29 10.21 8.37 0.89
N ASP A 30 9.76 9.61 1.04
CA ASP A 30 10.25 10.54 2.08
C ASP A 30 10.04 9.96 3.48
N TYR A 31 8.90 9.30 3.72
CA TYR A 31 8.64 8.59 4.97
C TYR A 31 9.65 7.47 5.24
N ILE A 32 9.92 6.61 4.26
CA ILE A 32 10.82 5.45 4.43
C ILE A 32 12.28 5.89 4.53
N GLU A 33 12.70 6.88 3.74
CA GLU A 33 14.05 7.44 3.77
C GLU A 33 14.39 8.01 5.15
N ASN A 34 13.44 8.77 5.72
CA ASN A 34 13.61 9.47 6.99
C ASN A 34 13.04 8.68 8.19
N LEU A 35 12.72 7.39 8.00
CA LEU A 35 12.04 6.60 9.02
C LEU A 35 12.81 6.54 10.33
N ARG A 36 14.14 6.46 10.26
CA ARG A 36 15.05 6.34 11.41
C ARG A 36 15.03 7.52 12.38
N ASP A 37 14.56 8.68 11.92
CA ASP A 37 14.53 9.92 12.70
C ASP A 37 13.18 10.09 13.43
N ARG A 38 12.26 9.13 13.24
CA ARG A 38 10.92 9.14 13.84
C ARG A 38 10.89 8.23 15.07
N PRO A 39 9.92 8.41 15.98
CA PRO A 39 9.68 7.44 17.06
C PRO A 39 9.42 6.05 16.48
N VAL A 40 9.98 5.01 17.11
CA VAL A 40 9.68 3.60 16.75
C VAL A 40 8.18 3.36 16.81
N TRP A 41 7.52 3.84 17.86
CA TRP A 41 6.09 3.68 18.06
C TRP A 41 5.57 4.83 18.94
N GLN A 42 4.32 5.21 18.70
CA GLN A 42 3.56 6.11 19.56
C GLN A 42 2.08 5.73 19.53
N ALA A 43 1.39 5.90 20.65
CA ALA A 43 -0.04 5.68 20.71
C ALA A 43 -0.81 6.80 20.02
N ALA A 44 -1.85 6.47 19.25
CA ALA A 44 -2.81 7.44 18.77
C ALA A 44 -3.52 8.12 19.96
N SER A 45 -3.74 9.42 19.86
CA SER A 45 -4.56 10.16 20.83
C SER A 45 -6.05 9.84 20.64
N ASP A 46 -6.88 10.18 21.62
CA ASP A 46 -8.32 9.96 21.50
C ASP A 46 -8.94 10.87 20.43
N GLU A 47 -8.37 12.06 20.21
CA GLU A 47 -8.74 12.97 19.13
C GLU A 47 -8.49 12.34 17.76
N THR A 48 -7.29 11.79 17.51
CA THR A 48 -6.97 11.06 16.28
C THR A 48 -7.91 9.87 16.07
N ARG A 49 -8.22 9.10 17.13
CA ARG A 49 -9.17 7.99 17.03
C ARG A 49 -10.58 8.46 16.68
N GLN A 50 -11.00 9.62 17.18
CA GLN A 50 -12.33 10.16 16.94
C GLN A 50 -12.54 10.56 15.46
N VAL A 51 -11.46 10.90 14.73
CA VAL A 51 -11.52 11.15 13.28
C VAL A 51 -12.09 9.95 12.51
N PHE A 52 -11.87 8.72 12.99
CA PHE A 52 -12.36 7.49 12.35
C PHE A 52 -13.73 7.00 12.86
N ARG A 53 -14.46 7.85 13.61
CA ARG A 53 -15.84 7.55 14.09
C ARG A 53 -16.92 8.38 13.38
N GLN A 54 -16.64 8.81 12.15
CA GLN A 54 -17.58 9.58 11.32
C GLN A 54 -18.67 8.67 10.71
N PRO A 55 -19.86 9.21 10.41
CA PRO A 55 -20.89 8.46 9.66
C PRO A 55 -20.44 8.17 8.22
N LEU A 56 -21.10 7.19 7.58
CA LEU A 56 -20.87 6.85 6.18
C LEU A 56 -21.09 8.09 5.28
N PRO A 57 -20.09 8.54 4.49
CA PRO A 57 -20.30 9.58 3.51
C PRO A 57 -21.19 9.09 2.38
N VAL A 58 -22.18 9.91 1.98
CA VAL A 58 -23.09 9.63 0.85
C VAL A 58 -22.55 10.19 -0.46
N GLN A 59 -21.69 11.22 -0.38
CA GLN A 59 -21.06 11.85 -1.53
C GLN A 59 -19.63 11.33 -1.71
N ALA A 60 -19.12 11.42 -2.94
CA ALA A 60 -17.73 11.11 -3.22
C ALA A 60 -16.80 12.02 -2.39
N GLY A 61 -15.72 11.44 -1.86
CA GLY A 61 -14.67 12.17 -1.17
C GLY A 61 -13.58 12.64 -2.13
N ASP A 62 -12.69 13.48 -1.62
CA ASP A 62 -11.48 13.93 -2.32
C ASP A 62 -10.28 13.04 -1.98
N LEU A 63 -9.53 12.61 -2.99
CA LEU A 63 -8.37 11.73 -2.81
C LEU A 63 -7.24 12.45 -2.07
N GLY A 64 -7.02 13.74 -2.37
CA GLY A 64 -6.01 14.57 -1.69
C GLY A 64 -6.30 14.68 -0.19
N ALA A 65 -7.55 14.98 0.19
CA ALA A 65 -7.97 15.04 1.58
C ALA A 65 -7.84 13.70 2.32
N ALA A 66 -8.15 12.59 1.64
CA ALA A 66 -7.94 11.24 2.18
C ALA A 66 -6.44 10.95 2.39
N HIS A 67 -5.60 11.36 1.44
CA HIS A 67 -4.15 11.25 1.55
C HIS A 67 -3.58 12.08 2.71
N GLU A 68 -3.97 13.34 2.85
CA GLU A 68 -3.57 14.20 3.98
C GLU A 68 -3.99 13.60 5.32
N THR A 69 -5.21 13.05 5.39
CA THR A 69 -5.71 12.37 6.58
C THR A 69 -4.88 11.12 6.89
N PHE A 70 -4.50 10.35 5.89
CA PHE A 70 -3.60 9.20 6.07
C PHE A 70 -2.24 9.65 6.64
N MET A 71 -1.61 10.65 6.02
CA MET A 71 -0.29 11.14 6.45
C MET A 71 -0.28 11.67 7.88
N ARG A 72 -1.38 12.30 8.32
CA ARG A 72 -1.50 12.91 9.65
C ARG A 72 -2.03 11.97 10.73
N GLU A 73 -3.09 11.23 10.42
CA GLU A 73 -3.89 10.52 11.43
C GLU A 73 -3.68 8.99 11.42
N VAL A 74 -2.99 8.44 10.41
CA VAL A 74 -2.72 6.99 10.28
C VAL A 74 -1.24 6.71 10.36
N LEU A 75 -0.45 7.25 9.42
CA LEU A 75 0.95 6.94 9.23
C LEU A 75 1.80 7.06 10.52
N PRO A 76 1.64 8.12 11.36
CA PRO A 76 2.48 8.29 12.54
C PRO A 76 2.18 7.28 13.66
N TYR A 77 1.07 6.55 13.59
CA TYR A 77 0.57 5.68 14.65
C TYR A 77 0.65 4.20 14.28
N ALA A 78 1.42 3.87 13.24
CA ALA A 78 1.76 2.49 12.88
C ALA A 78 2.67 1.85 13.92
N ILE A 79 2.77 0.51 13.90
CA ILE A 79 3.56 -0.27 14.87
C ILE A 79 5.08 -0.06 14.73
N GLY A 80 5.53 0.46 13.58
CA GLY A 80 6.93 0.81 13.32
C GLY A 80 7.87 -0.37 13.04
N ASN A 81 7.35 -1.52 12.60
CA ASN A 81 8.13 -2.73 12.30
C ASN A 81 9.25 -2.53 11.27
N ALA A 82 9.15 -1.53 10.38
CA ALA A 82 10.20 -1.18 9.42
C ALA A 82 11.34 -0.34 10.05
N HIS A 83 11.13 0.22 11.24
CA HIS A 83 12.09 1.09 11.91
C HIS A 83 13.28 0.26 12.44
N PRO A 84 14.54 0.69 12.28
CA PRO A 84 15.72 -0.09 12.69
C PRO A 84 15.81 -0.34 14.21
N GLY A 85 15.17 0.52 15.01
CA GLY A 85 15.04 0.35 16.46
C GLY A 85 13.90 -0.56 16.92
N PHE A 86 13.09 -1.11 16.00
CA PHE A 86 11.99 -2.01 16.36
C PHE A 86 12.51 -3.42 16.68
N MET A 87 12.26 -3.90 17.91
CA MET A 87 12.74 -5.19 18.41
C MET A 87 11.60 -6.08 18.94
N GLY A 88 10.36 -5.82 18.51
CA GLY A 88 9.16 -6.48 19.04
C GLY A 88 8.68 -7.65 18.19
N TRP A 89 8.57 -8.85 18.78
CA TRP A 89 7.99 -10.04 18.12
C TRP A 89 8.71 -10.42 16.81
N VAL A 90 8.06 -11.26 15.99
CA VAL A 90 8.55 -11.72 14.67
C VAL A 90 7.80 -10.96 13.57
N HIS A 91 7.92 -9.63 13.55
CA HIS A 91 7.36 -8.81 12.47
C HIS A 91 8.40 -8.62 11.38
N GLY A 92 8.04 -8.88 10.13
CA GLY A 92 8.85 -8.48 8.97
C GLY A 92 8.81 -6.96 8.80
N GLY A 93 9.94 -6.33 8.45
CA GLY A 93 10.04 -4.87 8.27
C GLY A 93 9.71 -4.36 6.85
N GLY A 94 9.46 -5.25 5.89
CA GLY A 94 9.29 -4.87 4.49
C GLY A 94 10.57 -4.29 3.86
N THR A 95 10.50 -3.89 2.58
CA THR A 95 11.57 -3.17 1.88
C THR A 95 10.97 -2.15 0.90
N PRO A 96 11.71 -1.11 0.48
CA PRO A 96 11.26 -0.19 -0.57
C PRO A 96 10.92 -0.89 -1.90
N VAL A 97 11.67 -1.95 -2.24
CA VAL A 97 11.40 -2.79 -3.41
C VAL A 97 10.08 -3.52 -3.27
N GLY A 98 9.80 -4.08 -2.08
CA GLY A 98 8.52 -4.73 -1.79
C GLY A 98 7.33 -3.78 -1.92
N MET A 99 7.47 -2.53 -1.45
CA MET A 99 6.43 -1.50 -1.61
C MET A 99 6.10 -1.24 -3.08
N LEU A 100 7.13 -1.09 -3.94
CA LEU A 100 6.92 -0.89 -5.38
C LEU A 100 6.36 -2.14 -6.07
N ALA A 101 6.72 -3.34 -5.63
CA ALA A 101 6.13 -4.57 -6.12
C ALA A 101 4.63 -4.63 -5.80
N GLU A 102 4.22 -4.23 -4.59
CA GLU A 102 2.81 -4.11 -4.21
C GLU A 102 2.06 -3.05 -5.03
N MET A 103 2.70 -1.93 -5.39
CA MET A 103 2.11 -0.95 -6.31
C MET A 103 1.77 -1.59 -7.67
N LEU A 104 2.68 -2.39 -8.23
CA LEU A 104 2.44 -3.10 -9.50
C LEU A 104 1.34 -4.16 -9.34
N ALA A 105 1.34 -4.91 -8.25
CA ALA A 105 0.34 -5.93 -7.96
C ALA A 105 -1.07 -5.31 -7.81
N ALA A 106 -1.18 -4.22 -7.05
CA ALA A 106 -2.42 -3.48 -6.86
C ALA A 106 -2.92 -2.86 -8.17
N GLY A 107 -2.03 -2.27 -8.98
CA GLY A 107 -2.37 -1.71 -10.29
C GLY A 107 -2.83 -2.77 -11.30
N LEU A 108 -2.24 -3.97 -11.26
CA LEU A 108 -2.69 -5.09 -12.09
C LEU A 108 -4.07 -5.60 -11.65
N ASN A 109 -4.37 -5.55 -10.35
CA ASN A 109 -5.65 -5.96 -9.74
C ASN A 109 -6.14 -7.35 -10.22
N ALA A 110 -5.21 -8.32 -10.27
CA ALA A 110 -5.51 -9.65 -10.81
C ALA A 110 -6.27 -10.52 -9.81
N ASN A 111 -7.41 -11.09 -10.24
CA ASN A 111 -8.05 -12.19 -9.54
C ASN A 111 -7.45 -13.52 -10.03
N LEU A 112 -6.77 -14.24 -9.13
CA LEU A 112 -6.03 -15.48 -9.44
C LEU A 112 -6.82 -16.77 -9.13
N GLY A 113 -8.15 -16.69 -9.02
CA GLY A 113 -9.00 -17.86 -8.78
C GLY A 113 -9.13 -18.81 -9.98
N GLY A 114 -8.62 -18.42 -11.17
CA GLY A 114 -8.61 -19.25 -12.36
C GLY A 114 -8.06 -18.53 -13.60
N ARG A 115 -8.21 -19.16 -14.78
CA ARG A 115 -7.66 -18.74 -16.09
C ARG A 115 -6.14 -18.87 -16.17
N ASN A 116 -5.61 -18.78 -17.39
CA ASN A 116 -4.17 -18.77 -17.63
C ASN A 116 -3.63 -17.33 -17.51
N GLN A 117 -2.90 -17.03 -16.44
CA GLN A 117 -2.41 -15.68 -16.14
C GLN A 117 -0.96 -15.72 -15.66
N MET A 118 -0.16 -14.74 -16.09
CA MET A 118 1.28 -14.67 -15.78
C MET A 118 1.65 -14.52 -14.29
N PRO A 119 0.86 -13.86 -13.40
CA PRO A 119 1.22 -13.77 -11.98
C PRO A 119 1.41 -15.15 -11.31
N VAL A 120 0.65 -16.16 -11.74
CA VAL A 120 0.81 -17.54 -11.24
C VAL A 120 2.17 -18.13 -11.63
N GLU A 121 2.68 -17.82 -12.82
CA GLU A 121 4.01 -18.27 -13.23
C GLU A 121 5.13 -17.59 -12.45
N VAL A 122 4.94 -16.30 -12.09
CA VAL A 122 5.87 -15.58 -11.21
C VAL A 122 5.91 -16.23 -9.83
N GLU A 123 4.75 -16.55 -9.23
CA GLU A 123 4.68 -17.25 -7.95
C GLU A 123 5.37 -18.63 -8.02
N ARG A 124 5.08 -19.42 -9.06
CA ARG A 124 5.74 -20.71 -9.28
C ARG A 124 7.26 -20.57 -9.39
N GLN A 125 7.74 -19.51 -10.04
CA GLN A 125 9.17 -19.23 -10.12
C GLN A 125 9.77 -18.92 -8.73
N MET A 126 9.08 -18.13 -7.90
CA MET A 126 9.55 -17.85 -6.54
C MET A 126 9.62 -19.13 -5.70
N VAL A 127 8.60 -19.99 -5.77
CA VAL A 127 8.58 -21.27 -5.05
C VAL A 127 9.75 -22.15 -5.47
N ARG A 128 10.06 -22.23 -6.78
CA ARG A 128 11.23 -22.97 -7.27
C ARG A 128 12.54 -22.43 -6.69
N TRP A 129 12.72 -21.11 -6.65
CA TRP A 129 13.93 -20.51 -6.06
C TRP A 129 14.03 -20.75 -4.55
N VAL A 130 12.93 -20.63 -3.81
CA VAL A 130 12.92 -20.91 -2.37
C VAL A 130 13.27 -22.38 -2.12
N ARG A 131 12.71 -23.29 -2.92
CA ARG A 131 13.01 -24.72 -2.86
C ARG A 131 14.50 -25.01 -3.08
N GLU A 132 15.11 -24.37 -4.09
CA GLU A 132 16.55 -24.45 -4.35
C GLU A 132 17.38 -23.88 -3.20
N LEU A 133 17.02 -22.70 -2.70
CA LEU A 133 17.71 -22.01 -1.60
C LEU A 133 17.79 -22.86 -0.32
N PHE A 134 16.75 -23.64 -0.03
CA PHE A 134 16.69 -24.54 1.13
C PHE A 134 17.14 -25.98 0.83
N GLY A 135 17.57 -26.28 -0.40
CA GLY A 135 18.09 -27.61 -0.76
C GLY A 135 17.03 -28.72 -0.80
N PHE A 136 15.78 -28.38 -1.11
CA PHE A 136 14.70 -29.36 -1.19
C PHE A 136 14.75 -30.20 -2.49
N PRO A 137 14.34 -31.48 -2.41
CA PRO A 137 14.41 -32.43 -3.54
C PRO A 137 13.47 -32.03 -4.67
N GLU A 138 13.77 -32.51 -5.89
CA GLU A 138 12.99 -32.27 -7.12
C GLU A 138 11.49 -32.61 -7.05
#